data_AF-A0AAU4JUT5-F1
#
_entry.id   AF-A0AAU4JUT5-F1
#
_cell.length_a   1.000
_cell.length_b   1.000
_cell.length_c   1.000
_cell.angle_alpha   90.00
_cell.angle_beta   90.00
_cell.angle_gamma   90.00
#
_symmetry.space_group_name_H-M   'P 1'
#
loop_
_entity.id
_entity.type
_entity.pdbx_description
1 polymer ?
#
loop_
_entity_poly.entity_id
_entity_poly.type
_entity_poly.pdbx_seq_one_letter_code
_entity_poly.pdbx_strand_id
1 'polypeptide(L)'
;MVTDLTTLVQAVDSAAAQPPTITIALAVLGSSVVAGLISVILGNTRANATARRERYAQAVRTLVAWAEYPYRIRRRTSDDAATLTALADRGHTLQEQLAESRAWIAAESRAMSEVFDACLADINPLVGPACAIAWQQPPITKSAEMLLGDFGPRGINAIVARMECAIIYRFGLRRLMWRRWVLRRLRHRACLPVTPRTTAE
;
A
#
# COMPACT_ATOMS: atom_id res chain seq x y z
N MET A 1 -75.42 -30.20 -25.39
CA MET A 1 -74.56 -29.56 -24.38
C MET A 1 -73.20 -29.33 -25.04
N VAL A 2 -73.09 -28.23 -25.78
CA VAL A 2 -71.90 -27.86 -26.56
C VAL A 2 -71.33 -26.63 -25.88
N THR A 3 -70.20 -26.80 -25.22
CA THR A 3 -69.48 -25.71 -24.56
C THR A 3 -68.62 -25.04 -25.64
N ASP A 4 -68.90 -23.76 -25.89
CA ASP A 4 -68.31 -22.92 -26.93
C ASP A 4 -66.77 -22.90 -26.87
N LEU A 5 -66.13 -23.22 -28.00
CA LEU A 5 -64.68 -23.04 -28.21
C LEU A 5 -64.27 -21.57 -28.36
N THR A 6 -65.24 -20.67 -28.54
CA THR A 6 -65.06 -19.22 -28.69
C THR A 6 -64.63 -18.54 -27.39
N THR A 7 -64.97 -19.07 -26.21
CA THR A 7 -64.53 -18.51 -24.92
C THR A 7 -63.07 -18.84 -24.57
N LEU A 8 -62.51 -19.93 -25.11
CA LEU A 8 -61.10 -20.28 -24.91
C LEU A 8 -60.15 -19.43 -25.76
N VAL A 9 -60.60 -18.95 -26.92
CA VAL A 9 -59.78 -18.09 -27.80
C VAL A 9 -59.64 -16.67 -27.24
N GLN A 10 -60.66 -16.13 -26.55
CA GLN A 10 -60.57 -14.80 -25.92
C GLN A 10 -59.62 -14.72 -24.72
N ALA A 11 -59.31 -15.84 -24.05
CA ALA A 11 -58.41 -15.84 -22.90
C ALA A 11 -56.93 -15.72 -23.29
N VAL A 12 -56.56 -16.11 -24.52
CA VAL A 12 -55.15 -16.09 -24.97
C VAL A 12 -54.75 -14.72 -25.52
N ASP A 13 -55.69 -13.94 -26.08
CA ASP A 13 -55.39 -12.62 -26.66
C ASP A 13 -55.21 -11.51 -25.60
N SER A 14 -55.69 -11.72 -24.37
CA SER A 14 -55.55 -10.75 -23.27
C SER A 14 -54.18 -10.77 -22.60
N ALA A 15 -53.30 -11.72 -22.93
CA ALA A 15 -51.95 -11.83 -22.36
C ALA A 15 -50.89 -10.99 -23.10
N ALA A 16 -51.24 -10.36 -24.23
CA ALA A 16 -50.26 -9.68 -25.11
C ALA A 16 -50.24 -8.14 -25.03
N ALA A 17 -50.99 -7.52 -24.11
CA ALA A 17 -50.92 -6.07 -23.92
C ALA A 17 -50.83 -5.72 -22.43
N GLN A 18 -49.65 -5.94 -21.82
CA GLN A 18 -49.36 -5.23 -20.57
C GLN A 18 -49.40 -3.72 -20.87
N PRO A 19 -50.13 -2.92 -20.07
CA PRO A 19 -50.17 -1.48 -20.27
C PRO A 19 -48.74 -0.94 -20.20
N PRO A 20 -48.35 -0.02 -21.10
CA PRO A 20 -46.95 0.45 -21.22
C PRO A 20 -46.41 1.02 -19.90
N THR A 21 -47.29 1.43 -19.00
CA THR A 21 -46.98 1.89 -17.64
C THR A 21 -46.34 0.80 -16.77
N ILE A 22 -46.76 -0.46 -16.85
CA ILE A 22 -46.18 -1.56 -16.05
C ILE A 22 -44.77 -1.90 -16.57
N THR A 23 -44.57 -1.89 -17.88
CA THR A 23 -43.26 -2.13 -18.52
C THR A 23 -42.27 -1.01 -18.20
N ILE A 24 -42.72 0.25 -18.25
CA ILE A 24 -41.92 1.42 -17.87
C ILE A 24 -41.59 1.38 -16.37
N ALA A 25 -42.54 1.07 -15.50
CA ALA A 25 -42.31 0.99 -14.05
C ALA A 25 -41.31 -0.11 -13.67
N LEU A 26 -41.40 -1.30 -14.29
CA LEU A 26 -40.44 -2.39 -14.09
C LEU A 26 -39.04 -2.05 -14.62
N ALA A 27 -38.94 -1.36 -15.78
CA ALA A 27 -37.67 -0.90 -16.32
C ALA A 27 -37.02 0.17 -15.43
N VAL A 28 -37.81 1.12 -14.91
CA VAL A 28 -37.33 2.17 -13.99
C VAL A 28 -36.89 1.58 -12.65
N LEU A 29 -37.66 0.65 -12.07
CA LEU A 29 -37.30 -0.05 -10.83
C LEU A 29 -36.07 -0.98 -11.02
N GLY A 30 -35.97 -1.66 -12.17
CA GLY A 30 -34.78 -2.44 -12.52
C GLY A 30 -33.54 -1.55 -12.69
N SER A 31 -33.70 -0.38 -13.31
CA SER A 31 -32.62 0.59 -13.51
C SER A 31 -32.12 1.21 -12.20
N SER A 32 -33.02 1.45 -11.22
CA SER A 32 -32.65 2.04 -9.93
C SER A 32 -31.95 1.05 -9.00
N VAL A 33 -32.33 -0.23 -9.02
CA VAL A 33 -31.60 -1.29 -8.30
C VAL A 33 -30.21 -1.50 -8.90
N VAL A 34 -30.08 -1.53 -10.23
CA VAL A 34 -28.79 -1.65 -10.92
C VAL A 34 -27.91 -0.42 -10.66
N ALA A 35 -28.46 0.81 -10.76
CA ALA A 35 -27.74 2.03 -10.45
C ALA A 35 -27.29 2.08 -8.96
N GLY A 36 -28.14 1.62 -8.04
CA GLY A 36 -27.81 1.48 -6.62
C GLY A 36 -26.67 0.48 -6.39
N LEU A 37 -26.73 -0.70 -7.01
CA LEU A 37 -25.68 -1.72 -6.90
C LEU A 37 -24.34 -1.23 -7.50
N ILE A 38 -24.39 -0.59 -8.67
CA ILE A 38 -23.21 0.04 -9.29
C ILE A 38 -22.64 1.10 -8.36
N SER A 39 -23.47 1.94 -7.75
CA SER A 39 -23.04 2.99 -6.83
C SER A 39 -22.40 2.43 -5.56
N VAL A 40 -22.95 1.36 -4.99
CA VAL A 40 -22.36 0.65 -3.83
C VAL A 40 -21.02 0.01 -4.20
N ILE A 41 -20.93 -0.66 -5.36
CA ILE A 41 -19.68 -1.26 -5.84
C ILE A 41 -18.62 -0.18 -6.12
N LEU A 42 -18.99 0.92 -6.78
CA LEU A 42 -18.07 2.05 -7.02
C LEU A 42 -17.64 2.74 -5.71
N GLY A 43 -18.56 2.89 -4.75
CA GLY A 43 -18.26 3.45 -3.43
C GLY A 43 -17.26 2.58 -2.66
N ASN A 44 -17.52 1.27 -2.59
CA ASN A 44 -16.66 0.32 -1.89
C ASN A 44 -15.28 0.18 -2.58
N THR A 45 -15.22 0.23 -3.91
CA THR A 45 -13.93 0.19 -4.64
C THR A 45 -13.11 1.46 -4.41
N ARG A 46 -13.74 2.64 -4.33
CA ARG A 46 -13.07 3.90 -4.00
C ARG A 46 -12.54 3.90 -2.56
N ALA A 47 -13.34 3.48 -1.59
CA ALA A 47 -12.93 3.38 -0.19
C ALA A 47 -11.72 2.43 -0.03
N ASN A 48 -11.78 1.26 -0.66
CA ASN A 48 -10.68 0.30 -0.68
C ASN A 48 -9.42 0.81 -1.39
N ALA A 49 -9.57 1.66 -2.42
CA ALA A 49 -8.45 2.29 -3.08
C ALA A 49 -7.77 3.35 -2.19
N THR A 50 -8.55 4.17 -1.48
CA THR A 50 -8.03 5.16 -0.54
C THR A 50 -7.32 4.51 0.64
N ALA A 51 -7.93 3.49 1.25
CA ALA A 51 -7.28 2.73 2.34
C ALA A 51 -5.94 2.13 1.88
N ARG A 52 -5.88 1.58 0.67
CA ARG A 52 -4.64 1.05 0.10
C ARG A 52 -3.58 2.12 -0.13
N ARG A 53 -3.96 3.31 -0.62
CA ARG A 53 -3.04 4.46 -0.77
C ARG A 53 -2.44 4.84 0.57
N GLU A 54 -3.27 4.94 1.60
CA GLU A 54 -2.82 5.31 2.93
C GLU A 54 -1.84 4.29 3.50
N ARG A 55 -2.13 2.99 3.36
CA ARG A 55 -1.23 1.92 3.83
C ARG A 55 0.12 1.91 3.10
N TYR A 56 0.13 2.21 1.80
CA TYR A 56 1.38 2.36 1.06
C TYR A 56 2.16 3.62 1.46
N ALA A 57 1.47 4.75 1.68
CA ALA A 57 2.08 5.97 2.19
C ALA A 57 2.68 5.75 3.60
N GLN A 58 1.97 5.03 4.47
CA GLN A 58 2.44 4.62 5.78
C GLN A 58 3.71 3.76 5.67
N ALA A 59 3.74 2.77 4.78
CA ALA A 59 4.93 1.92 4.59
C ALA A 59 6.16 2.73 4.15
N VAL A 60 6.00 3.66 3.20
CA VAL A 60 7.08 4.56 2.77
C VAL A 60 7.53 5.48 3.92
N ARG A 61 6.58 6.06 4.65
CA ARG A 61 6.85 6.88 5.84
C ARG A 61 7.68 6.11 6.87
N THR A 62 7.34 4.84 7.12
CA THR A 62 8.08 4.00 8.08
C THR A 62 9.49 3.69 7.58
N LEU A 63 9.70 3.40 6.30
CA LEU A 63 11.04 3.21 5.73
C LEU A 63 11.93 4.44 5.93
N VAL A 64 11.40 5.62 5.63
CA VAL A 64 12.12 6.89 5.83
C VAL A 64 12.37 7.12 7.32
N ALA A 65 11.37 6.92 8.17
CA ALA A 65 11.52 7.12 9.61
C ALA A 65 12.55 6.17 10.25
N TRP A 66 12.65 4.93 9.75
CA TRP A 66 13.68 3.98 10.16
C TRP A 66 15.07 4.43 9.72
N ALA A 67 15.21 4.88 8.47
CA ALA A 67 16.46 5.44 7.97
C ALA A 67 16.90 6.72 8.69
N GLU A 68 15.95 7.49 9.23
CA GLU A 68 16.19 8.70 10.01
C GLU A 68 16.53 8.44 11.49
N TYR A 69 16.30 7.22 11.99
CA TYR A 69 16.48 6.89 13.40
C TYR A 69 17.90 7.15 13.94
N PRO A 70 19.00 6.84 13.21
CA PRO A 70 20.36 7.18 13.65
C PRO A 70 20.56 8.68 13.91
N TYR A 71 19.95 9.55 13.10
CA TYR A 71 20.04 10.99 13.28
C TYR A 71 19.32 11.46 14.54
N ARG A 72 18.22 10.80 14.93
CA ARG A 72 17.50 11.10 16.17
C ARG A 72 18.35 10.77 17.39
N ILE A 73 19.01 9.61 17.38
CA ILE A 73 19.96 9.22 18.43
C ILE A 73 21.12 10.22 18.49
N ARG A 74 21.67 10.60 17.33
CA ARG A 74 22.81 11.52 17.25
C ARG A 74 22.46 12.93 17.75
N ARG A 75 21.20 13.36 17.60
CA ARG A 75 20.70 14.68 18.02
C ARG A 75 20.21 14.73 19.47
N ARG A 76 20.38 13.66 20.26
CA ARG A 76 20.03 13.69 21.68
C ARG A 76 20.86 14.75 22.43
N THR A 77 20.23 15.41 23.39
CA THR A 77 20.84 16.50 24.18
C THR A 77 21.22 16.09 25.59
N SER A 78 20.84 14.87 26.00
CA SER A 78 21.18 14.27 27.29
C SER A 78 21.17 12.74 27.19
N ASP A 79 21.81 12.10 28.17
CA ASP A 79 21.80 10.66 28.41
C ASP A 79 21.05 10.32 29.71
N ASP A 80 20.12 11.17 30.14
CA ASP A 80 19.26 10.87 31.27
C ASP A 80 18.28 9.74 30.91
N ALA A 81 17.85 8.98 31.91
CA ALA A 81 17.04 7.77 31.70
C ALA A 81 15.79 8.03 30.85
N ALA A 82 15.12 9.19 31.03
CA ALA A 82 13.92 9.52 30.27
C ALA A 82 14.21 9.68 28.77
N THR A 83 15.30 10.36 28.40
CA THR A 83 15.71 10.51 26.98
C THR A 83 16.11 9.19 26.35
N LEU A 84 16.86 8.35 27.09
CA LEU A 84 17.28 7.04 26.61
C LEU A 84 16.10 6.10 26.38
N THR A 85 15.16 6.03 27.34
CA THR A 85 13.92 5.25 27.21
C THR A 85 13.09 5.74 26.03
N ALA A 86 12.88 7.05 25.89
CA ALA A 86 12.10 7.60 24.78
C ALA A 86 12.69 7.27 23.40
N LEU A 87 14.02 7.29 23.27
CA LEU A 87 14.70 6.88 22.03
C LEU A 87 14.55 5.38 21.78
N ALA A 88 14.76 4.53 22.80
CA ALA A 88 14.60 3.09 22.69
C ALA A 88 13.17 2.70 22.27
N ASP A 89 12.16 3.26 22.95
CA ASP A 89 10.75 3.04 22.63
C ASP A 89 10.41 3.49 21.21
N ARG A 90 10.99 4.60 20.76
CA ARG A 90 10.84 5.06 19.38
C ARG A 90 11.43 4.06 18.40
N GLY A 91 12.59 3.49 18.70
CA GLY A 91 13.21 2.42 17.93
C GLY A 91 12.32 1.19 17.82
N HIS A 92 11.78 0.71 18.94
CA HIS A 92 10.85 -0.43 18.99
C HIS A 92 9.57 -0.15 18.19
N THR A 93 8.96 1.02 18.38
CA THR A 93 7.78 1.45 17.62
C THR A 93 8.04 1.41 16.11
N LEU A 94 9.22 1.84 15.65
CA LEU A 94 9.58 1.78 14.23
C LEU A 94 9.74 0.33 13.73
N GLN A 95 10.35 -0.55 14.53
CA GLN A 95 10.48 -1.97 14.19
C GLN A 95 9.11 -2.65 14.08
N GLU A 96 8.20 -2.37 15.00
CA GLU A 96 6.82 -2.86 14.96
C GLU A 96 6.08 -2.36 13.72
N GLN A 97 6.18 -1.06 13.42
CA GLN A 97 5.58 -0.46 12.22
C GLN A 97 6.14 -1.06 10.91
N LEU A 98 7.43 -1.42 10.89
CA LEU A 98 8.04 -2.10 9.76
C LEU A 98 7.48 -3.53 9.61
N ALA A 99 7.37 -4.27 10.70
CA ALA A 99 6.80 -5.62 10.70
C ALA A 99 5.33 -5.59 10.26
N GLU A 100 4.55 -4.64 10.76
CA GLU A 100 3.15 -4.42 10.37
C GLU A 100 3.04 -4.10 8.86
N SER A 101 3.85 -3.16 8.38
CA SER A 101 3.88 -2.77 6.96
C SER A 101 4.26 -3.97 6.08
N ARG A 102 5.27 -4.75 6.50
CA ARG A 102 5.72 -5.94 5.79
C ARG A 102 4.61 -6.99 5.68
N ALA A 103 3.96 -7.31 6.80
CA ALA A 103 2.87 -8.28 6.85
C ALA A 103 1.69 -7.85 5.97
N TRP A 104 1.31 -6.58 6.04
CA TRP A 104 0.21 -6.04 5.24
C TRP A 104 0.53 -6.05 3.73
N ILE A 105 1.74 -5.62 3.34
CA ILE A 105 2.17 -5.63 1.93
C ILE A 105 2.23 -7.07 1.39
N ALA A 106 2.75 -8.02 2.19
CA ALA A 106 2.82 -9.43 1.80
C ALA A 106 1.43 -10.03 1.54
N ALA A 107 0.45 -9.70 2.38
CA ALA A 107 -0.94 -10.10 2.20
C ALA A 107 -1.60 -9.43 0.98
N GLU A 108 -1.22 -8.20 0.64
CA GLU A 108 -1.81 -7.45 -0.47
C GLU A 108 -1.20 -7.80 -1.84
N SER A 109 0.13 -7.86 -1.94
CA SER A 109 0.82 -8.15 -3.19
C SER A 109 2.23 -8.69 -2.96
N ARG A 110 2.43 -9.95 -3.34
CA ARG A 110 3.75 -10.62 -3.33
C ARG A 110 4.82 -9.85 -4.13
N ALA A 111 4.44 -9.20 -5.24
CA ALA A 111 5.39 -8.40 -6.03
C ALA A 111 5.87 -7.14 -5.27
N MET A 112 4.99 -6.51 -4.49
CA MET A 112 5.36 -5.35 -3.68
C MET A 112 6.14 -5.77 -2.44
N SER A 113 5.84 -6.95 -1.89
CA SER A 113 6.64 -7.55 -0.80
C SER A 113 8.09 -7.75 -1.22
N GLU A 114 8.35 -8.24 -2.44
CA GLU A 114 9.71 -8.38 -2.98
C GLU A 114 10.45 -7.04 -3.04
N VAL A 115 9.77 -5.96 -3.44
CA VAL A 115 10.36 -4.61 -3.49
C VAL A 115 10.62 -4.06 -2.09
N PHE A 116 9.65 -4.19 -1.19
CA PHE A 116 9.76 -3.69 0.17
C PHE A 116 10.87 -4.40 0.95
N ASP A 117 10.93 -5.72 0.85
CA ASP A 117 11.97 -6.54 1.49
C ASP A 117 13.37 -6.20 0.94
N ALA A 118 13.49 -5.98 -0.37
CA ALA A 118 14.73 -5.50 -0.98
C ALA A 118 15.14 -4.12 -0.47
N CYS A 119 14.19 -3.19 -0.30
CA CYS A 119 14.49 -1.88 0.27
C CYS A 119 14.99 -1.99 1.72
N LEU A 120 14.36 -2.84 2.53
CA LEU A 120 14.82 -3.08 3.90
C LEU A 120 16.19 -3.76 3.96
N ALA A 121 16.45 -4.71 3.07
CA ALA A 121 17.75 -5.39 2.96
C ALA A 121 18.87 -4.39 2.63
N ASP A 122 18.58 -3.34 1.84
CA ASP A 122 19.55 -2.31 1.52
C ASP A 122 19.67 -1.22 2.60
N ILE A 123 18.59 -0.92 3.33
CA ILE A 123 18.58 0.10 4.40
C ILE A 123 19.25 -0.42 5.69
N ASN A 124 18.97 -1.65 6.10
CA ASN A 124 19.40 -2.18 7.39
C ASN A 124 20.93 -2.17 7.60
N PRO A 125 21.76 -2.54 6.60
CA PRO A 125 23.23 -2.45 6.69
C PRO A 125 23.75 -1.02 6.87
N LEU A 126 22.96 0.01 6.53
CA LEU A 126 23.32 1.41 6.71
C LEU A 126 22.88 1.95 8.07
N VAL A 127 21.68 1.58 8.51
CA VAL A 127 21.06 2.09 9.74
C VAL A 127 21.71 1.50 10.99
N GLY A 128 21.95 0.18 11.03
CA GLY A 128 22.50 -0.50 12.20
C GLY A 128 23.84 0.09 12.66
N PRO A 129 24.85 0.15 11.78
CA PRO A 129 26.15 0.77 12.09
C PRO A 129 26.02 2.26 12.46
N ALA A 130 25.17 3.02 11.76
CA ALA A 130 24.97 4.44 12.07
C ALA A 130 24.35 4.65 13.46
N CYS A 131 23.41 3.80 13.89
CA CYS A 131 22.88 3.81 15.25
C CYS A 131 23.97 3.51 16.29
N ALA A 132 24.82 2.51 16.05
CA ALA A 132 25.90 2.16 16.95
C ALA A 132 26.89 3.33 17.12
N ILE A 133 27.31 3.95 16.00
CA ILE A 133 28.16 5.15 16.01
C ILE A 133 27.46 6.29 16.76
N ALA A 134 26.17 6.53 16.52
CA ALA A 134 25.42 7.59 17.18
C ALA A 134 25.40 7.44 18.70
N TRP A 135 25.18 6.22 19.21
CA TRP A 135 25.16 5.93 20.65
C TRP A 135 26.52 6.12 21.32
N GLN A 136 27.62 5.88 20.60
CA GLN A 136 28.97 6.07 21.13
C GLN A 136 29.40 7.55 21.20
N GLN A 137 28.71 8.45 20.51
CA GLN A 137 28.99 9.88 20.57
C GLN A 137 28.31 10.51 21.81
N PRO A 138 28.94 11.49 22.48
CA PRO A 138 28.33 12.19 23.59
C PRO A 138 27.09 13.00 23.15
N PRO A 139 26.15 13.30 24.07
CA PRO A 139 25.02 14.18 23.78
C PRO A 139 25.45 15.56 23.31
N ILE A 140 24.62 16.17 22.46
CA ILE A 140 24.84 17.51 21.96
C ILE A 140 24.59 18.54 23.06
N THR A 141 25.57 19.43 23.27
CA THR A 141 25.48 20.53 24.24
C THR A 141 25.41 21.91 23.58
N LYS A 142 25.75 22.00 22.29
CA LYS A 142 25.80 23.27 21.53
C LYS A 142 25.10 23.14 20.19
N SER A 143 24.49 24.23 19.72
CA SER A 143 23.81 24.29 18.42
C SER A 143 24.73 23.96 17.24
N ALA A 144 26.02 24.32 17.30
CA ALA A 144 27.00 24.00 16.26
C ALA A 144 27.17 22.48 16.05
N GLU A 145 26.97 21.67 17.09
CA GLU A 145 27.08 20.20 17.04
C GLU A 145 25.84 19.55 16.40
N MET A 146 24.75 20.31 16.16
CA MET A 146 23.57 19.84 15.43
C MET A 146 23.84 19.65 13.93
N LEU A 147 24.93 20.23 13.42
CA LEU A 147 25.42 20.01 12.06
C LEU A 147 26.08 18.63 12.00
N LEU A 148 25.40 17.68 11.34
CA LEU A 148 25.82 16.28 11.34
C LEU A 148 26.91 15.96 10.30
N GLY A 149 27.19 16.88 9.37
CA GLY A 149 28.24 16.71 8.36
C GLY A 149 28.08 15.41 7.57
N ASP A 150 29.12 14.59 7.57
CA ASP A 150 29.20 13.33 6.83
C ASP A 150 28.52 12.13 7.53
N PHE A 151 28.04 12.30 8.76
CA PHE A 151 27.42 11.24 9.55
C PHE A 151 26.10 10.76 8.94
N GLY A 152 25.87 9.45 9.00
CA GLY A 152 24.57 8.80 8.82
C GLY A 152 24.36 8.05 7.49
N PRO A 153 23.19 7.39 7.34
CA PRO A 153 22.89 6.59 6.16
C PRO A 153 22.80 7.44 4.88
N ARG A 154 23.51 7.02 3.83
CA ARG A 154 23.50 7.69 2.50
C ARG A 154 22.71 6.88 1.48
N GLY A 155 22.24 7.53 0.42
CA GLY A 155 21.56 6.85 -0.69
C GLY A 155 20.12 6.39 -0.38
N ILE A 156 19.57 6.74 0.78
CA ILE A 156 18.22 6.36 1.20
C ILE A 156 17.15 6.81 0.20
N ASN A 157 17.28 8.02 -0.36
CA ASN A 157 16.33 8.53 -1.35
C ASN A 157 16.25 7.64 -2.59
N ALA A 158 17.37 7.10 -3.06
CA ALA A 158 17.37 6.18 -4.20
C ALA A 158 16.68 4.86 -3.84
N ILE A 159 16.87 4.36 -2.62
CA ILE A 159 16.20 3.15 -2.14
C ILE A 159 14.69 3.38 -2.05
N VAL A 160 14.25 4.49 -1.44
CA VAL A 160 12.83 4.83 -1.28
C VAL A 160 12.15 5.07 -2.63
N ALA A 161 12.83 5.73 -3.58
CA ALA A 161 12.33 5.96 -4.93
C ALA A 161 11.99 4.65 -5.68
N ARG A 162 12.67 3.52 -5.36
CA ARG A 162 12.31 2.21 -5.92
C ARG A 162 10.95 1.72 -5.42
N MET A 163 10.66 1.93 -4.13
CA MET A 163 9.34 1.61 -3.56
C MET A 163 8.26 2.49 -4.18
N GLU A 164 8.51 3.80 -4.30
CA GLU A 164 7.58 4.75 -4.95
C GLU A 164 7.31 4.38 -6.41
N CYS A 165 8.36 4.04 -7.16
CA CYS A 165 8.27 3.51 -8.52
C CYS A 165 7.39 2.26 -8.60
N ALA A 166 7.45 1.37 -7.61
CA ALA A 166 6.67 0.13 -7.58
C ALA A 166 5.19 0.36 -7.24
N ILE A 167 4.91 1.29 -6.33
CA ILE A 167 3.56 1.62 -5.87
C ILE A 167 2.62 2.05 -7.00
N ILE A 168 3.15 2.68 -8.08
CA ILE A 168 2.34 3.09 -9.25
C ILE A 168 1.57 1.92 -9.89
N TYR A 169 2.04 0.68 -9.73
CA TYR A 169 1.39 -0.49 -10.29
C TYR A 169 0.16 -0.91 -9.47
N ARG A 170 -0.06 -0.37 -8.28
CA ARG A 170 -1.19 -0.74 -7.39
C ARG A 170 -2.44 0.11 -7.57
N PHE A 171 -2.38 1.08 -8.48
CA PHE A 171 -3.50 1.97 -8.76
C PHE A 171 -3.88 1.98 -10.24
N GLY A 172 -5.17 2.25 -10.49
CA GLY A 172 -5.76 2.28 -11.84
C GLY A 172 -5.67 0.93 -12.57
N LEU A 173 -5.65 0.99 -13.90
CA LEU A 173 -5.60 -0.19 -14.77
C LEU A 173 -4.33 -1.03 -14.58
N ARG A 174 -3.24 -0.41 -14.10
CA ARG A 174 -1.97 -1.10 -13.83
C ARG A 174 -2.11 -2.15 -12.72
N ARG A 175 -3.14 -2.05 -11.87
CA ARG A 175 -3.43 -3.06 -10.83
C ARG A 175 -3.77 -4.42 -11.42
N LEU A 176 -4.44 -4.45 -12.56
CA LEU A 176 -4.86 -5.67 -13.25
C LEU A 176 -3.70 -6.38 -13.94
N MET A 177 -2.51 -5.77 -13.98
CA MET A 177 -1.32 -6.38 -14.57
C MET A 177 -0.88 -7.61 -13.78
N TRP A 178 -0.56 -8.67 -14.50
CA TRP A 178 -0.10 -9.92 -13.90
C TRP A 178 1.27 -9.77 -13.23
N ARG A 179 1.51 -10.51 -12.14
CA ARG A 179 2.74 -10.43 -11.33
C ARG A 179 4.02 -10.48 -12.18
N ARG A 180 4.11 -11.45 -13.10
CA ARG A 180 5.32 -11.62 -13.95
C ARG A 180 5.63 -10.38 -14.79
N TRP A 181 4.59 -9.69 -15.28
CA TRP A 181 4.73 -8.47 -16.07
C TRP A 181 5.14 -7.27 -15.22
N VAL A 182 4.56 -7.14 -14.03
CA VAL A 182 4.95 -6.09 -13.08
C VAL A 182 6.42 -6.26 -12.70
N LEU A 183 6.83 -7.46 -12.27
CA LEU A 183 8.22 -7.73 -11.90
C LEU A 183 9.19 -7.50 -13.07
N ARG A 184 8.84 -7.93 -14.29
CA ARG A 184 9.66 -7.68 -15.49
C ARG A 184 9.86 -6.17 -15.73
N ARG A 185 8.80 -5.36 -15.61
CA ARG A 185 8.91 -3.90 -15.78
C ARG A 185 9.69 -3.24 -14.65
N LEU A 186 9.52 -3.69 -13.41
CA LEU A 186 10.27 -3.16 -12.27
C LEU A 186 11.77 -3.44 -12.40
N ARG A 187 12.15 -4.64 -12.87
CA ARG A 187 13.55 -4.96 -13.19
C ARG A 187 14.09 -4.05 -14.29
N HIS A 188 13.33 -3.86 -15.38
CA HIS A 188 13.74 -2.97 -16.46
C HIS A 188 13.91 -1.51 -16.00
N ARG A 189 13.17 -1.07 -14.98
CA ARG A 189 13.28 0.28 -14.41
C ARG A 189 14.30 0.38 -13.27
N ALA A 190 15.07 -0.69 -13.00
CA ALA A 190 15.98 -0.80 -11.86
C ALA A 190 15.30 -0.55 -10.49
N CYS A 191 13.97 -0.76 -10.39
CA CYS A 191 13.21 -0.64 -9.14
C CYS A 191 13.27 -1.92 -8.29
N LEU A 192 13.86 -3.00 -8.81
CA LEU A 192 14.25 -4.20 -8.07
C LEU A 192 15.77 -4.32 -8.14
N PRO A 193 16.46 -4.68 -7.04
CA PRO A 193 17.87 -4.99 -7.11
C PRO A 193 18.09 -6.14 -8.08
N VAL A 194 19.19 -6.06 -8.86
CA VAL A 194 19.68 -7.21 -9.60
C VAL A 194 20.16 -8.19 -8.55
N THR A 195 19.41 -9.26 -8.30
CA THR A 195 19.87 -10.33 -7.42
C THR A 195 21.20 -10.81 -8.01
N PRO A 196 22.35 -10.69 -7.31
CA PRO A 196 23.52 -11.43 -7.73
C PRO A 196 23.09 -12.90 -7.75
N ARG A 197 23.32 -13.59 -8.88
CA ARG A 197 23.13 -15.04 -8.91
C ARG A 197 24.00 -15.58 -7.79
N THR A 198 23.38 -16.09 -6.73
CA THR A 198 24.07 -16.99 -5.81
C THR A 198 24.54 -18.15 -6.68
N THR A 199 25.83 -18.17 -7.01
CA THR A 199 26.50 -19.38 -7.45
C THR A 199 26.35 -20.34 -6.29
N ALA A 200 25.41 -21.27 -6.42
CA ALA A 200 25.35 -22.40 -5.52
C ALA A 200 26.66 -23.18 -5.70
N GLU A 201 27.49 -23.18 -4.66
CA GLU A 201 28.48 -24.22 -4.43
C GLU A 201 27.80 -25.44 -3.81
#